data_AF-A0A7L3AFM9-F1
#
_entry.id   AF-A0A7L3AFM9-F1
#
_cell.length_a   1.000
_cell.length_b   1.000
_cell.length_c   1.000
_cell.angle_alpha   90.00
_cell.angle_beta   90.00
_cell.angle_gamma   90.00
#
_symmetry.space_group_name_H-M   'P 1'
#
loop_
_entity.id
_entity.type
_entity.pdbx_description
1 polymer ?
#
loop_
_entity_poly.entity_id
_entity_poly.type
_entity_poly.pdbx_seq_one_letter_code
_entity_poly.pdbx_strand_id
1 'polypeptide(L)' 'PLGGQVALGDCLVLSCAVATGTGPLSFSWHREGSGALLGTGPLLELRHAGDKDSGQYWCRVSNGDSMAESDPLNVTVL' A
#
# COMPACT_ATOMS: atom_id res chain seq x y z
N PRO A 1 -6.46 12.59 -6.32
CA PRO A 1 -5.67 13.17 -5.21
C PRO A 1 -4.18 13.00 -5.49
N LEU A 2 -3.44 14.10 -5.52
CA LEU A 2 -1.99 14.13 -5.71
C LEU A 2 -1.32 13.67 -4.41
N GLY A 3 -1.17 12.36 -4.24
CA GLY A 3 -0.42 11.77 -3.13
C GLY A 3 -1.04 11.92 -1.73
N GLY A 4 -0.55 11.14 -0.79
CA GLY A 4 -0.90 11.23 0.63
C GLY A 4 0.22 11.95 1.40
N GLN A 5 -0.10 13.07 2.04
CA GLN A 5 0.81 13.72 3.00
C GLN A 5 0.46 13.23 4.41
N VAL A 6 1.47 12.89 5.20
CA VAL A 6 1.32 12.46 6.60
C VAL A 6 2.40 13.13 7.44
N ALA A 7 2.09 13.55 8.67
CA ALA A 7 3.11 14.15 9.53
C ALA A 7 4.01 13.08 10.17
N LEU A 8 5.23 13.44 10.52
CA LEU A 8 6.13 12.59 11.30
C LEU A 8 5.46 12.10 12.60
N GLY A 9 5.54 10.78 12.81
CA GLY A 9 5.00 10.11 14.00
C GLY A 9 3.51 9.77 13.92
N ASP A 10 2.76 10.31 12.95
CA ASP A 10 1.35 10.01 12.75
C ASP A 10 1.14 8.63 12.14
N CYS A 11 -0.12 8.18 12.17
CA CYS A 11 -0.53 6.93 11.55
C CYS A 11 -0.90 7.13 10.07
N LEU A 12 -0.17 6.45 9.18
CA LEU A 12 -0.53 6.32 7.77
C LEU A 12 -1.39 5.08 7.57
N VAL A 13 -2.59 5.25 7.01
CA VAL A 13 -3.46 4.15 6.60
C VAL A 13 -3.70 4.21 5.10
N LEU A 14 -3.30 3.16 4.39
CA LEU A 14 -3.58 2.96 2.97
C LEU A 14 -4.62 1.87 2.79
N SER A 15 -5.46 2.01 1.77
CA SER A 15 -6.50 1.03 1.44
C SER A 15 -6.36 0.57 -0.01
N CYS A 16 -6.59 -0.73 -0.23
CA CYS A 16 -6.58 -1.38 -1.52
C CYS A 16 -7.98 -1.90 -1.81
N ALA A 17 -8.65 -1.33 -2.81
CA ALA A 17 -9.99 -1.71 -3.21
C ALA A 17 -9.96 -2.46 -4.54
N VAL A 18 -10.80 -3.48 -4.67
CA VAL A 18 -10.94 -4.29 -5.88
C VAL A 18 -12.34 -4.07 -6.43
N ALA A 19 -12.44 -3.44 -7.60
CA ALA A 19 -13.74 -3.19 -8.25
C ALA A 19 -14.38 -4.50 -8.74
N THR A 20 -13.56 -5.41 -9.28
CA THR A 20 -13.97 -6.73 -9.77
C THR A 20 -12.90 -7.76 -9.45
N GLY A 21 -13.30 -8.84 -8.80
CA GLY A 21 -12.44 -9.98 -8.49
C GLY A 21 -13.29 -11.19 -8.13
N THR A 22 -12.81 -12.38 -8.43
CA THR A 22 -13.50 -13.64 -8.14
C THR A 22 -12.65 -14.52 -7.22
N GLY A 23 -13.32 -15.22 -6.30
CA GLY A 23 -12.66 -16.13 -5.36
C GLY A 23 -11.98 -15.42 -4.17
N PRO A 24 -11.25 -16.18 -3.34
CA PRO A 24 -10.50 -15.64 -2.22
C PRO A 24 -9.38 -14.72 -2.71
N LEU A 25 -9.36 -13.49 -2.22
CA LEU A 25 -8.36 -12.49 -2.59
C LEU A 25 -7.24 -12.41 -1.55
N SER A 26 -6.01 -12.46 -2.01
CA SER A 26 -4.81 -12.22 -1.22
C SER A 26 -4.19 -10.88 -1.61
N PHE A 27 -3.83 -10.08 -0.61
CA PHE A 27 -3.30 -8.73 -0.79
C PHE A 27 -1.86 -8.66 -0.30
N SER A 28 -1.03 -7.88 -0.98
CA SER A 28 0.33 -7.57 -0.59
C SER A 28 0.65 -6.11 -0.86
N TRP A 29 1.32 -5.46 0.10
CA TRP A 29 1.71 -4.07 0.01
C TRP A 29 3.20 -3.91 -0.22
N HIS A 30 3.53 -3.02 -1.15
CA HIS A 30 4.88 -2.78 -1.61
C HIS A 30 5.18 -1.29 -1.62
N ARG A 31 6.46 -0.95 -1.48
CA ARG A 31 6.97 0.42 -1.61
C ARG A 31 8.23 0.44 -2.44
N GLU A 32 8.39 1.49 -3.22
CA GLU A 32 9.58 1.72 -4.03
C GLU A 32 10.84 1.65 -3.18
N GLY A 33 11.85 0.93 -3.67
CA GLY A 33 13.11 0.70 -2.95
C GLY A 33 13.01 -0.25 -1.75
N SER A 34 11.81 -0.70 -1.36
CA SER A 34 11.63 -1.76 -0.36
C SER A 34 11.63 -3.12 -1.05
N GLY A 35 12.63 -3.95 -0.76
CA GLY A 35 12.61 -5.38 -1.12
C GLY A 35 11.73 -6.24 -0.18
N ALA A 36 11.18 -5.63 0.88
CA ALA A 36 10.38 -6.31 1.88
C ALA A 36 8.88 -6.04 1.68
N LEU A 37 8.09 -7.08 1.96
CA LEU A 37 6.64 -6.98 2.06
C LEU A 37 6.27 -6.08 3.25
N LEU A 38 5.47 -5.05 3.02
CA LEU A 38 5.07 -4.12 4.06
C LEU A 38 3.87 -4.60 4.88
N GLY A 39 3.02 -5.41 4.27
CA GLY A 39 1.83 -5.93 4.92
C GLY A 39 0.97 -6.77 3.99
N THR A 40 0.03 -7.47 4.59
CA THR A 40 -1.01 -8.25 3.91
C THR A 40 -2.38 -7.77 4.33
N GLY A 41 -3.38 -8.00 3.48
CA GLY A 41 -4.75 -7.55 3.68
C GLY A 41 -5.09 -6.24 2.94
N PRO A 42 -6.38 -5.87 2.95
CA PRO A 42 -6.87 -4.72 2.17
C PRO A 42 -6.45 -3.37 2.75
N LEU A 43 -5.92 -3.34 3.97
CA LEU A 43 -5.43 -2.14 4.65
C LEU A 43 -3.96 -2.32 5.03
N LEU A 44 -3.17 -1.27 4.82
CA LEU A 44 -1.83 -1.13 5.38
C LEU A 44 -1.86 -0.03 6.44
N GLU A 45 -1.40 -0.34 7.64
CA GLU A 45 -1.32 0.61 8.76
C GLU A 45 0.15 0.75 9.20
N LEU A 46 0.72 1.95 9.04
CA LEU A 46 2.01 2.32 9.62
C LEU A 46 1.73 3.29 10.77
N ARG A 47 1.89 2.84 12.01
CA ARG A 47 1.47 3.59 13.22
C ARG A 47 2.33 4.81 13.55
N HIS A 48 3.58 4.79 13.13
CA HIS A 48 4.55 5.84 13.38
C HIS A 48 5.33 6.10 12.10
N ALA A 49 4.77 6.92 11.22
CA ALA A 49 5.40 7.27 9.96
C ALA A 49 6.72 8.02 10.22
N GLY A 50 7.81 7.56 9.60
CA GLY A 50 9.11 8.23 9.59
C GLY A 50 9.49 8.72 8.19
N ASP A 51 10.55 9.51 8.07
CA ASP A 51 11.04 10.01 6.77
C ASP A 51 11.26 8.90 5.73
N LYS A 52 11.72 7.73 6.20
CA LYS A 52 11.95 6.52 5.39
C LYS A 52 10.67 5.87 4.86
N ASP A 53 9.51 6.31 5.35
CA ASP A 53 8.20 5.90 4.87
C ASP A 53 7.67 6.77 3.73
N SER A 54 8.41 7.78 3.31
CA SER A 54 8.13 8.45 2.03
C SER A 54 8.47 7.52 0.85
N GLY A 55 7.67 7.59 -0.22
CA GLY A 55 7.91 6.84 -1.45
C GLY A 55 6.63 6.49 -2.20
N GLN A 56 6.77 5.76 -3.31
CA GLN A 56 5.64 5.21 -4.05
C GLN A 56 5.18 3.90 -3.43
N TYR A 57 3.88 3.81 -3.13
CA TYR A 57 3.23 2.63 -2.60
C TYR A 57 2.29 2.04 -3.65
N TRP A 58 2.20 0.72 -3.72
CA TRP A 58 1.17 0.04 -4.49
C TRP A 58 0.72 -1.22 -3.76
N CYS A 59 -0.52 -1.61 -4.01
CA CYS A 59 -1.02 -2.89 -3.59
C CYS A 59 -1.06 -3.85 -4.77
N ARG A 60 -0.79 -5.12 -4.48
CA ARG A 60 -0.92 -6.23 -5.42
C ARG A 60 -1.95 -7.20 -4.85
N VAL A 61 -2.88 -7.60 -5.70
CA VAL A 61 -3.96 -8.52 -5.38
C VAL A 61 -3.85 -9.76 -6.25
N SER A 62 -4.04 -10.94 -5.66
CA SER A 62 -4.09 -12.20 -6.37
C SER A 62 -5.29 -13.03 -5.94
N ASN A 63 -5.89 -13.76 -6.88
CA ASN A 63 -6.91 -14.76 -6.62
C ASN A 63 -6.40 -16.21 -6.81
N GLY A 64 -5.08 -16.42 -6.87
CA GLY A 64 -4.45 -17.71 -7.15
C GLY A 64 -4.22 -18.00 -8.64
N ASP A 65 -5.14 -17.56 -9.50
CA ASP A 65 -5.03 -17.75 -10.96
C ASP A 65 -4.44 -16.54 -11.68
N SER A 66 -4.76 -15.35 -11.17
CA SER A 66 -4.40 -14.06 -11.74
C SER A 66 -3.89 -13.09 -10.68
N MET A 67 -3.25 -12.03 -11.15
CA MET A 67 -2.68 -10.99 -10.32
C MET A 67 -2.92 -9.63 -10.97
N ALA A 68 -3.24 -8.63 -10.15
CA ALA A 68 -3.37 -7.24 -10.53
C ALA A 68 -2.62 -6.35 -9.53
N GLU A 69 -2.16 -5.20 -10.00
CA GLU A 69 -1.52 -4.16 -9.18
C GLU A 69 -2.30 -2.86 -9.31
N SER A 70 -2.31 -2.06 -8.24
CA SER A 70 -2.86 -0.70 -8.29
C SER A 70 -1.91 0.24 -9.02
N ASP A 71 -2.45 1.39 -9.44
CA ASP A 71 -1.60 2.53 -9.76
C ASP A 71 -0.76 2.92 -8.53
N PRO A 72 0.49 3.40 -8.73
CA PRO A 72 1.35 3.82 -7.62
C PRO A 72 0.82 5.11 -6.97
N LEU A 73 0.84 5.14 -5.65
CA LEU A 73 0.50 6.28 -4.82
C LEU A 73 1.76 6.89 -4.19
N ASN A 74 2.03 8.15 -4.51
CA ASN A 74 3.10 8.89 -3.85
C ASN A 74 2.71 9.28 -2.42
N VAL A 75 3.51 8.88 -1.44
CA VAL A 75 3.37 9.28 -0.04
C VAL A 75 4.56 10.14 0.36
N THR A 76 4.28 11.24 1.05
CA THR A 76 5.30 12.13 1.61
C THR A 76 5.06 12.30 3.10
N VAL A 77 6.06 11.95 3.90
CA VAL A 77 6.09 12.21 5.34
C VAL A 77 6.72 13.59 5.56
N LEU A 78 6.04 14.45 6.34
CA LEU A 78 6.41 15.84 6.61
C LEU A 78 7.02 16.03 8.00
#